data_AF-A0A2E0UKK1-F1
#
_entry.id   AF-A0A2E0UKK1-F1
#
_cell.length_a   1.000
_cell.length_b   1.000
_cell.length_c   1.000
_cell.angle_alpha   90.00
_cell.angle_beta   90.00
_cell.angle_gamma   90.00
#
_symmetry.space_group_name_H-M   'P 1'
#
loop_
_entity.id
_entity.type
_entity.pdbx_description
1 polymer ?
#
loop_
_entity_poly.entity_id
_entity_poly.type
_entity_poly.pdbx_seq_one_letter_code
_entity_poly.pdbx_strand_id
1 'polypeptide(L)'
;MNKPRPGDIYRWGWNEKTLKEREYKNASGTMYWCCSRICIFKNDGMFWDTFWGGNDSDKKFSIEDAILKLDLEYLGNFEDLEKTFKEYRAYYNDSDCVDLSHPNSSQDNFYIRKGAKKSLNKMRRVLMRYLKKLDWEADYAKREADRIRSEIENLSIDAILQIADGIDLTDSSYEDEITDSCQE
;
A
#
# COMPACT_ATOMS: atom_id res chain seq x y z
N MET A 1 26.54 -1.28 13.14
CA MET A 1 25.41 -2.19 13.40
C MET A 1 25.69 -2.92 14.71
N ASN A 2 24.68 -3.10 15.58
CA ASN A 2 24.83 -4.00 16.73
C ASN A 2 24.93 -5.45 16.24
N LYS A 3 25.47 -6.36 17.07
CA LYS A 3 25.53 -7.78 16.71
C LYS A 3 24.09 -8.31 16.50
N PRO A 4 23.75 -8.83 15.31
CA PRO A 4 22.41 -9.30 15.02
C PRO A 4 22.13 -10.58 15.82
N ARG A 5 20.87 -10.78 16.20
CA ARG A 5 20.38 -11.98 16.88
C ARG A 5 19.31 -12.68 16.03
N PRO A 6 19.12 -14.00 16.20
CA PRO A 6 18.11 -14.71 15.44
C PRO A 6 16.71 -14.07 15.55
N GLY A 7 16.00 -14.02 14.43
CA GLY A 7 14.70 -13.37 14.33
C GLY A 7 14.75 -11.87 14.10
N ASP A 8 15.93 -11.23 14.11
CA ASP A 8 16.05 -9.82 13.72
C ASP A 8 15.71 -9.65 12.25
N ILE A 9 14.99 -8.56 11.94
CA ILE A 9 14.44 -8.23 10.64
C ILE A 9 15.05 -6.92 10.18
N TYR A 10 15.54 -6.90 8.95
CA TYR A 10 16.12 -5.72 8.33
C TYR A 10 15.51 -5.48 6.95
N ARG A 11 15.31 -4.21 6.59
CA ARG A 11 15.19 -3.81 5.20
C ARG A 11 16.61 -3.64 4.65
N TRP A 12 16.84 -4.10 3.43
CA TRP A 12 18.17 -4.05 2.83
C TRP A 12 18.16 -3.47 1.41
N GLY A 13 19.28 -2.85 1.06
CA GLY A 13 19.61 -2.43 -0.30
C GLY A 13 21.09 -2.64 -0.57
N TRP A 14 21.50 -2.67 -1.84
CA TRP A 14 22.93 -2.57 -2.18
C TRP A 14 23.41 -1.17 -1.81
N ASN A 15 24.56 -1.10 -1.14
CA ASN A 15 25.22 0.18 -0.92
C ASN A 15 25.73 0.77 -2.24
N GLU A 16 26.07 2.07 -2.24
CA GLU A 16 26.44 2.81 -3.44
C GLU A 16 27.57 2.14 -4.24
N LYS A 17 28.60 1.64 -3.55
CA LYS A 17 29.73 0.95 -4.19
C LYS A 17 29.26 -0.32 -4.90
N THR A 18 28.50 -1.17 -4.21
CA THR A 18 28.01 -2.44 -4.74
C THR A 18 27.00 -2.23 -5.87
N LEU A 19 26.20 -1.17 -5.78
CA LEU A 19 25.26 -0.76 -6.81
C LEU A 19 26.01 -0.43 -8.12
N LYS A 20 27.04 0.44 -8.04
CA LYS A 20 27.88 0.79 -9.19
C LYS A 20 28.56 -0.43 -9.81
N GLU A 21 29.16 -1.30 -8.99
CA GLU A 21 29.81 -2.53 -9.48
C GLU A 21 28.84 -3.48 -10.22
N ARG A 22 27.55 -3.43 -9.89
CA ARG A 22 26.50 -4.26 -10.48
C ARG A 22 25.87 -3.64 -11.72
N GLU A 23 25.78 -2.31 -11.78
CA GLU A 23 25.33 -1.57 -12.96
C GLU A 23 26.13 -1.92 -14.23
N TYR A 24 27.44 -2.11 -14.09
CA TYR A 24 28.33 -2.39 -15.21
C TYR A 24 28.29 -3.84 -15.75
N LYS A 25 27.56 -4.77 -15.11
CA LYS A 25 27.54 -6.20 -15.47
C LYS A 25 26.23 -6.60 -16.17
N ASN A 26 26.08 -6.19 -17.43
CA ASN A 26 25.19 -6.69 -18.49
C ASN A 26 23.87 -7.41 -18.11
N ALA A 27 22.77 -6.68 -18.38
CA ALA A 27 21.57 -7.11 -19.12
C ALA A 27 21.06 -8.56 -18.94
N SER A 28 20.15 -8.76 -17.97
CA SER A 28 18.96 -9.65 -18.09
C SER A 28 18.18 -9.77 -16.77
N GLY A 29 18.78 -9.41 -15.63
CA GLY A 29 18.09 -9.33 -14.34
C GLY A 29 18.21 -7.94 -13.74
N THR A 30 17.09 -7.35 -13.31
CA THR A 30 17.10 -6.10 -12.54
C THR A 30 18.01 -6.24 -11.30
N MET A 31 18.62 -5.16 -10.80
CA MET A 31 19.53 -5.17 -9.64
C MET A 31 18.94 -5.82 -8.37
N TYR A 32 17.61 -5.84 -8.30
CA TYR A 32 16.81 -6.42 -7.24
C TYR A 32 15.84 -7.48 -7.77
N TRP A 33 16.15 -8.10 -8.92
CA TRP A 33 15.28 -9.09 -9.53
C TRP A 33 14.98 -10.18 -8.54
N CYS A 34 13.69 -10.39 -8.30
CA CYS A 34 13.20 -11.35 -7.32
C CYS A 34 13.82 -11.17 -5.92
N CYS A 35 14.08 -9.96 -5.45
CA CYS A 35 14.49 -9.71 -4.07
C CYS A 35 13.34 -9.05 -3.31
N SER A 36 12.98 -9.56 -2.13
CA SER A 36 12.01 -8.88 -1.26
C SER A 36 12.57 -7.58 -0.69
N ARG A 37 13.91 -7.47 -0.62
CA ARG A 37 14.62 -6.37 0.08
C ARG A 37 14.33 -6.32 1.57
N ILE A 38 13.94 -7.47 2.11
CA ILE A 38 13.70 -7.71 3.52
C ILE A 38 14.47 -8.97 3.84
N CYS A 39 15.27 -8.95 4.90
CA CYS A 39 16.00 -10.13 5.33
C CYS A 39 15.79 -10.40 6.81
N ILE A 40 15.87 -11.68 7.16
CA ILE A 40 15.74 -12.18 8.53
C ILE A 40 17.08 -12.81 8.90
N PHE A 41 17.63 -12.43 10.04
CA PHE A 41 18.81 -13.10 10.59
C PHE A 41 18.40 -14.43 11.23
N LYS A 42 19.00 -15.54 10.78
CA LYS A 42 18.63 -16.90 11.19
C LYS A 42 19.65 -17.48 12.16
N ASN A 43 19.33 -18.65 12.73
CA ASN A 43 20.17 -19.35 13.70
C ASN A 43 21.51 -19.84 13.13
N ASP A 44 21.64 -19.92 11.80
CA ASP A 44 22.86 -20.28 11.09
C ASP A 44 23.86 -19.11 10.96
N GLY A 45 23.53 -17.93 11.52
CA GLY A 45 24.39 -16.75 11.48
C GLY A 45 24.36 -15.98 10.16
N MET A 46 23.34 -16.21 9.32
CA MET A 46 23.20 -15.58 8.01
C MET A 46 21.95 -14.69 7.94
N PHE A 47 21.99 -13.67 7.09
CA PHE A 47 20.82 -12.91 6.66
C PHE A 47 20.16 -13.60 5.47
N TRP A 48 18.87 -13.89 5.55
CA TRP A 48 18.11 -14.55 4.50
C TRP A 48 17.05 -13.61 3.94
N ASP A 49 17.09 -13.31 2.64
CA ASP A 49 16.00 -12.57 1.99
C ASP A 49 14.67 -13.33 2.05
N THR A 50 13.57 -12.65 2.32
CA THR A 50 12.27 -13.30 2.56
C THR A 50 11.59 -13.83 1.30
N PHE A 51 12.09 -13.54 0.09
CA PHE A 51 11.54 -14.10 -1.14
C PHE A 51 12.07 -15.49 -1.48
N TRP A 52 13.36 -15.75 -1.27
CA TRP A 52 14.00 -16.97 -1.79
C TRP A 52 13.95 -18.17 -0.84
N GLY A 53 13.54 -17.98 0.41
CA GLY A 53 13.77 -18.92 1.52
C GLY A 53 13.64 -20.42 1.20
N GLY A 54 14.78 -21.11 1.09
CA GLY A 54 14.91 -22.55 1.30
C GLY A 54 15.87 -23.30 0.39
N ASN A 55 16.44 -22.72 -0.67
CA ASN A 55 17.25 -23.46 -1.64
C ASN A 55 18.64 -22.83 -1.89
N ASP A 56 19.56 -23.58 -2.52
CA ASP A 56 20.96 -23.16 -2.72
C ASP A 56 21.15 -21.89 -3.59
N SER A 57 20.08 -21.35 -4.18
CA SER A 57 20.06 -20.09 -4.94
C SER A 57 19.68 -18.84 -4.11
N ASP A 58 19.58 -18.98 -2.78
CA ASP A 58 19.08 -17.92 -1.91
C ASP A 58 19.96 -16.67 -1.90
N LYS A 59 19.32 -15.49 -1.91
CA LYS A 59 19.96 -14.21 -1.54
C LYS A 59 20.24 -14.21 -0.04
N LYS A 60 21.29 -14.93 0.34
CA LYS A 60 21.83 -14.99 1.70
C LYS A 60 23.13 -14.20 1.80
N PHE A 61 23.36 -13.62 2.97
CA PHE A 61 24.56 -12.83 3.26
C PHE A 61 25.13 -13.22 4.61
N SER A 62 26.44 -13.47 4.66
CA SER A 62 27.14 -13.50 5.95
C SER A 62 27.12 -12.11 6.58
N ILE A 63 27.47 -12.01 7.86
CA ILE A 63 27.57 -10.72 8.55
C ILE A 63 28.61 -9.83 7.86
N GLU A 64 29.76 -10.38 7.49
CA GLU A 64 30.84 -9.65 6.82
C GLU A 64 30.38 -9.13 5.44
N ASP A 65 29.72 -9.99 4.67
CA ASP A 65 29.18 -9.64 3.36
C ASP A 65 28.09 -8.56 3.47
N ALA A 66 27.21 -8.68 4.46
CA ALA A 66 26.15 -7.71 4.69
C ALA A 66 26.73 -6.34 5.04
N ILE A 67 27.72 -6.27 5.93
CA ILE A 67 28.41 -5.02 6.30
C ILE A 67 29.12 -4.40 5.09
N LEU A 68 29.74 -5.22 4.25
CA LEU A 68 30.53 -4.73 3.12
C LEU A 68 29.66 -4.27 1.95
N LYS A 69 28.52 -4.93 1.71
CA LYS A 69 27.76 -4.82 0.45
C LYS A 69 26.40 -4.13 0.60
N LEU A 70 25.84 -4.08 1.81
CA LEU A 70 24.45 -3.69 2.02
C LEU A 70 24.32 -2.42 2.87
N ASP A 71 23.29 -1.64 2.55
CA ASP A 71 22.70 -0.69 3.49
C ASP A 71 21.56 -1.41 4.22
N LEU A 72 21.69 -1.54 5.55
CA LEU A 72 20.74 -2.25 6.41
C LEU A 72 19.98 -1.27 7.31
N GLU A 73 18.66 -1.38 7.32
CA GLU A 73 17.76 -0.66 8.21
C GLU A 73 17.05 -1.68 9.12
N TYR A 74 17.28 -1.58 10.43
CA TYR A 74 16.65 -2.48 11.40
C TYR A 74 15.15 -2.18 11.54
N LEU A 75 14.32 -3.21 11.41
CA LEU A 75 12.86 -3.10 11.54
C LEU A 75 12.35 -3.61 12.89
N GLY A 76 12.99 -4.63 13.47
CA GLY A 76 12.58 -5.24 14.73
C GLY A 76 13.01 -6.70 14.84
N ASN A 77 12.53 -7.41 15.85
CA ASN A 77 12.73 -8.84 16.02
C ASN A 77 11.36 -9.54 16.14
N PHE A 78 11.17 -10.70 15.52
CA PHE A 78 9.89 -11.42 15.61
C PHE A 78 9.43 -11.71 17.05
N GLU A 79 10.35 -11.89 18.00
CA GLU A 79 10.01 -12.07 19.42
C GLU A 79 9.30 -10.85 20.01
N ASP A 80 9.54 -9.66 19.47
CA ASP A 80 8.99 -8.39 19.93
C ASP A 80 7.76 -7.96 19.12
N LEU A 81 7.31 -8.79 18.18
CA LEU A 81 6.24 -8.49 17.24
C LEU A 81 5.05 -9.45 17.39
N GLU A 82 3.86 -8.93 17.11
CA GLU A 82 2.62 -9.69 17.00
C GLU A 82 2.08 -9.55 15.58
N LYS A 83 1.76 -10.69 14.96
CA LYS A 83 1.18 -10.74 13.62
C LYS A 83 -0.26 -10.25 13.65
N THR A 84 -0.64 -9.45 12.67
CA THR A 84 -1.98 -8.84 12.61
C THR A 84 -2.35 -8.46 11.17
N PHE A 85 -3.51 -7.86 11.00
CA PHE A 85 -4.03 -7.43 9.71
C PHE A 85 -3.57 -6.02 9.35
N LYS A 86 -3.39 -5.73 8.06
CA LYS A 86 -2.82 -4.46 7.58
C LYS A 86 -3.71 -3.25 7.91
N GLU A 87 -5.02 -3.47 8.02
CA GLU A 87 -6.02 -2.49 8.44
C GLU A 87 -5.71 -1.93 9.83
N TYR A 88 -5.01 -2.70 10.68
CA TYR A 88 -4.65 -2.25 12.01
C TYR A 88 -3.64 -1.09 11.99
N ARG A 89 -2.95 -0.85 10.87
CA ARG A 89 -2.07 0.31 10.67
C ARG A 89 -2.78 1.65 10.92
N ALA A 90 -4.10 1.69 10.78
CA ALA A 90 -4.89 2.89 11.08
C ALA A 90 -4.87 3.29 12.57
N TYR A 91 -4.64 2.33 13.47
CA TYR A 91 -4.76 2.55 14.91
C TYR A 91 -3.44 2.83 15.63
N TYR A 92 -2.28 2.43 15.09
CA TYR A 92 -0.99 2.51 15.78
C TYR A 92 -0.04 3.52 15.11
N ASN A 93 0.99 3.97 15.84
CA ASN A 93 2.01 4.82 15.23
C ASN A 93 2.80 4.02 14.19
N ASP A 94 3.30 4.70 13.16
CA ASP A 94 4.04 4.03 12.08
C ASP A 94 5.34 3.37 12.59
N SER A 95 5.95 3.90 13.66
CA SER A 95 7.13 3.31 14.32
C SER A 95 6.86 1.97 15.01
N ASP A 96 5.60 1.71 15.35
CA ASP A 96 5.16 0.48 16.01
C ASP A 96 4.69 -0.58 14.99
N CYS A 97 4.55 -0.19 13.72
CA CYS A 97 4.09 -1.05 12.64
C CYS A 97 5.27 -1.56 11.82
N VAL A 98 5.32 -2.87 11.57
CA VAL A 98 6.31 -3.50 10.72
C VAL A 98 5.58 -4.20 9.57
N ASP A 99 5.75 -3.66 8.36
CA ASP A 99 5.13 -4.17 7.13
C ASP A 99 6.19 -4.91 6.30
N LEU A 100 6.06 -6.23 6.22
CA LEU A 100 6.94 -7.10 5.46
C LEU A 100 6.36 -7.50 4.11
N SER A 101 5.25 -6.90 3.68
CA SER A 101 4.69 -7.16 2.36
C SER A 101 5.64 -6.71 1.25
N HIS A 102 5.75 -7.53 0.21
CA HIS A 102 6.49 -7.24 -1.03
C HIS A 102 5.70 -7.75 -2.24
N PRO A 103 6.07 -7.41 -3.50
CA PRO A 103 5.27 -7.76 -4.68
C PRO A 103 4.91 -9.23 -4.84
N ASN A 104 5.76 -10.13 -4.32
CA ASN A 104 5.57 -11.58 -4.39
C ASN A 104 5.00 -12.20 -3.10
N SER A 105 4.76 -11.39 -2.06
CA SER A 105 4.14 -11.83 -0.81
C SER A 105 3.43 -10.64 -0.16
N SER A 106 2.24 -10.34 -0.67
CA SER A 106 1.47 -9.14 -0.31
C SER A 106 0.49 -9.37 0.85
N GLN A 107 0.16 -10.64 1.14
CA GLN A 107 -0.82 -11.01 2.16
C GLN A 107 -0.15 -11.47 3.46
N ASP A 108 -0.83 -11.21 4.58
CA ASP A 108 -0.47 -11.72 5.91
C ASP A 108 0.98 -11.47 6.36
N ASN A 109 1.55 -10.32 6.02
CA ASN A 109 2.93 -9.95 6.38
C ASN A 109 3.00 -8.64 7.18
N PHE A 110 1.96 -8.36 7.96
CA PHE A 110 1.88 -7.15 8.79
C PHE A 110 1.98 -7.49 10.28
N TYR A 111 2.78 -6.69 11.00
CA TYR A 111 3.11 -6.92 12.39
C TYR A 111 3.05 -5.62 13.19
N ILE A 112 2.77 -5.72 14.47
CA ILE A 112 2.79 -4.61 15.43
C ILE A 112 3.71 -4.98 16.59
N ARG A 113 4.44 -4.00 17.15
CA ARG A 113 5.26 -4.21 18.34
C ARG A 113 4.41 -4.61 19.54
N LYS A 114 4.87 -5.62 20.29
CA LYS A 114 4.25 -6.06 21.54
C LYS A 114 4.12 -4.90 22.52
N GLY A 115 2.94 -4.74 23.11
CA GLY A 115 2.64 -3.66 24.03
C GLY A 115 2.46 -2.27 23.39
N ALA A 116 2.49 -2.16 22.05
CA ALA A 116 2.16 -0.91 21.37
C ALA A 116 0.74 -0.46 21.75
N LYS A 117 0.58 0.85 21.96
CA LYS A 117 -0.71 1.45 22.30
C LYS A 117 -1.31 2.11 21.08
N LYS A 118 -2.63 2.01 20.95
CA LYS A 118 -3.36 2.74 19.90
C LYS A 118 -3.13 4.24 20.06
N SER A 119 -2.89 4.91 18.93
CA SER A 119 -2.59 6.34 18.85
C SER A 119 -3.84 7.10 18.45
N LEU A 120 -4.43 7.82 19.41
CA LEU A 120 -5.61 8.65 19.17
C LEU A 120 -5.36 9.69 18.07
N ASN A 121 -4.16 10.27 18.05
CA ASN A 121 -3.77 11.23 17.01
C ASN A 121 -3.70 10.58 15.62
N LYS A 122 -3.19 9.35 15.52
CA LYS A 122 -3.18 8.60 14.25
C LYS A 122 -4.61 8.32 13.79
N MET A 123 -5.46 7.79 14.67
CA MET A 123 -6.86 7.48 14.36
C MET A 123 -7.62 8.73 13.88
N ARG A 124 -7.47 9.86 14.58
CA ARG A 124 -8.04 11.16 14.16
C ARG A 124 -7.58 11.56 12.77
N ARG A 125 -6.28 11.46 12.47
CA ARG A 125 -5.74 11.78 11.13
C ARG A 125 -6.31 10.87 10.04
N VAL A 126 -6.50 9.58 10.33
CA VAL A 126 -7.12 8.64 9.38
C VAL A 126 -8.56 9.04 9.11
N LEU A 127 -9.35 9.30 10.15
CA LEU A 127 -10.75 9.75 10.01
C LEU A 127 -10.86 11.08 9.27
N MET A 128 -9.97 12.05 9.54
CA MET A 128 -9.96 13.32 8.81
C MET A 128 -9.67 13.15 7.32
N ARG A 129 -8.77 12.23 6.94
CA ARG A 129 -8.55 11.92 5.51
C ARG A 129 -9.76 11.26 4.89
N TYR A 130 -10.42 10.38 5.63
CA TYR A 130 -11.63 9.72 5.16
C TYR A 130 -12.78 10.72 4.99
N LEU A 131 -12.99 11.60 5.96
CA LEU A 131 -13.95 12.71 5.87
C LEU A 131 -13.66 13.58 4.63
N LYS A 132 -12.40 14.00 4.45
CA LYS A 132 -12.01 14.78 3.27
C LYS A 132 -12.31 14.05 1.96
N LYS A 133 -12.12 12.73 1.91
CA LYS A 133 -12.46 11.94 0.72
C LYS A 133 -13.97 11.99 0.45
N LEU A 134 -14.79 11.80 1.49
CA LEU A 134 -16.25 11.86 1.37
C LEU A 134 -16.72 13.26 0.95
N ASP A 135 -16.14 14.33 1.50
CA ASP A 135 -16.45 15.71 1.10
C ASP A 135 -16.17 15.92 -0.40
N TRP A 136 -15.02 15.44 -0.89
CA TRP A 136 -14.67 15.51 -2.31
C TRP A 136 -15.63 14.70 -3.19
N GLU A 137 -16.06 13.52 -2.75
CA GLU A 137 -17.04 12.69 -3.46
C GLU A 137 -18.41 13.38 -3.50
N ALA A 138 -18.85 13.99 -2.41
CA ALA A 138 -20.09 14.74 -2.35
C ALA A 138 -20.07 15.99 -3.25
N ASP A 139 -18.97 16.76 -3.23
CA ASP A 139 -18.79 17.93 -4.09
C ASP A 139 -18.71 17.55 -5.57
N TYR A 140 -18.12 16.40 -5.89
CA TYR A 140 -18.12 15.86 -7.24
C TYR A 140 -19.53 15.49 -7.68
N ALA A 141 -20.26 14.71 -6.86
CA ALA A 141 -21.63 14.32 -7.14
C ALA A 141 -22.57 15.53 -7.30
N LYS A 142 -22.39 16.58 -6.48
CA LYS A 142 -23.16 17.82 -6.59
C LYS A 142 -22.94 18.53 -7.93
N ARG A 143 -21.67 18.71 -8.32
CA ARG A 143 -21.33 19.33 -9.61
C ARG A 143 -21.85 18.53 -10.79
N GLU A 144 -21.81 17.20 -10.68
CA GLU A 144 -22.35 16.32 -11.69
C GLU A 144 -23.88 16.46 -11.81
N ALA A 145 -24.58 16.53 -10.69
CA ALA A 145 -26.02 16.80 -10.68
C ALA A 145 -26.35 18.17 -11.29
N ASP A 146 -25.59 19.22 -10.97
CA ASP A 146 -25.77 20.55 -11.55
C ASP A 146 -25.49 20.57 -13.07
N ARG A 147 -24.49 19.81 -13.54
CA ARG A 147 -24.21 19.59 -14.96
C ARG A 147 -25.41 18.94 -15.66
N ILE A 148 -25.92 17.85 -15.10
CA ILE A 148 -27.06 17.12 -15.66
C ILE A 148 -28.32 18.00 -15.70
N ARG A 149 -28.60 18.78 -14.65
CA ARG A 149 -29.71 19.76 -14.67
C ARG A 149 -29.57 20.76 -15.81
N SER A 150 -28.37 21.32 -15.98
CA SER A 150 -28.11 22.25 -17.08
C SER A 150 -28.28 21.59 -18.45
N GLU A 151 -27.93 20.31 -18.59
CA GLU A 151 -28.15 19.56 -19.84
C GLU A 151 -29.63 19.30 -20.11
N ILE A 152 -30.42 19.03 -19.07
CA ILE A 152 -31.89 18.92 -19.17
C ILE A 152 -32.50 20.25 -19.62
N GLU A 153 -32.14 21.36 -18.97
CA GLU A 153 -32.67 22.70 -19.27
C GLU A 153 -32.34 23.17 -20.70
N ASN A 154 -31.19 22.77 -21.23
CA ASN A 154 -30.73 23.15 -22.58
C ASN A 154 -30.87 22.01 -23.60
N LEU A 155 -31.66 20.98 -23.29
CA LEU A 155 -31.82 19.82 -24.14
C LEU A 155 -32.49 20.22 -25.47
N SER A 156 -31.96 19.68 -26.56
CA SER A 156 -32.52 19.90 -27.90
C SER A 156 -32.71 18.56 -28.62
N ILE A 157 -33.55 18.55 -29.65
CA ILE A 157 -33.87 17.32 -30.38
C ILE A 157 -32.65 16.69 -31.07
N ASP A 158 -31.65 17.50 -31.41
CA ASP A 158 -30.42 17.06 -32.08
C ASP A 158 -29.32 16.69 -31.07
N ALA A 159 -29.58 16.79 -29.76
CA ALA A 159 -28.60 16.49 -28.73
C ALA A 159 -28.30 14.98 -28.67
N ILE A 160 -27.01 14.66 -28.50
CA ILE A 160 -26.55 13.30 -28.24
C ILE A 160 -26.24 13.20 -26.75
N LEU A 161 -27.02 12.37 -26.03
CA LEU A 161 -26.84 12.16 -24.60
C LEU A 161 -25.71 11.18 -24.31
N GLN A 162 -24.86 11.53 -23.34
CA GLN A 162 -23.89 10.60 -22.74
C GLN A 162 -24.44 10.17 -21.38
N ILE A 163 -24.98 8.95 -21.34
CA ILE A 163 -25.59 8.40 -20.13
C ILE A 163 -24.58 7.50 -19.42
N ALA A 164 -24.46 7.69 -18.11
CA ALA A 164 -23.59 6.88 -17.26
C ALA A 164 -24.07 5.42 -17.20
N ASP A 165 -23.13 4.50 -17.01
CA ASP A 165 -23.44 3.08 -16.89
C ASP A 165 -24.35 2.80 -15.69
N GLY A 166 -25.36 1.95 -15.88
CA GLY A 166 -26.35 1.60 -14.85
C GLY A 166 -27.59 2.49 -14.77
N ILE A 167 -27.74 3.49 -15.64
CA ILE A 167 -28.99 4.26 -15.79
C ILE A 167 -29.90 3.58 -16.80
N ASP A 168 -31.18 3.40 -16.47
CA ASP A 168 -32.18 2.85 -17.39
C ASP A 168 -32.43 3.82 -18.56
N LEU A 169 -32.47 3.28 -19.77
CA LEU A 169 -32.73 4.04 -21.00
C LEU A 169 -34.19 3.96 -21.43
N THR A 170 -34.99 3.16 -20.72
CA THR A 170 -36.41 2.98 -20.99
C THR A 170 -37.25 3.92 -20.13
N ASP A 171 -38.33 4.43 -20.70
CA ASP A 171 -39.31 5.31 -20.05
C ASP A 171 -40.28 4.54 -19.13
N SER A 172 -39.79 3.47 -18.49
CA SER A 172 -40.61 2.58 -17.64
C SER A 172 -40.36 2.77 -16.15
N SER A 173 -39.57 3.78 -15.82
CA SER A 173 -39.23 4.18 -14.45
C SER A 173 -40.38 5.02 -13.87
N TYR A 174 -41.05 4.50 -12.83
CA TYR A 174 -42.11 5.21 -12.11
C TYR A 174 -41.58 6.41 -11.28
N GLU A 175 -40.28 6.68 -11.30
CA GLU A 175 -39.63 7.71 -10.48
C GLU A 175 -39.53 9.08 -11.19
N ASP A 176 -39.85 9.15 -12.49
CA ASP A 176 -39.69 10.34 -13.32
C ASP A 176 -40.85 11.36 -13.22
N GLU A 177 -41.99 10.98 -12.61
CA GLU A 177 -43.25 11.76 -12.62
C GLU A 177 -43.36 12.90 -11.57
N ILE A 178 -42.35 13.18 -10.74
CA ILE A 178 -42.52 14.07 -9.56
C ILE A 178 -42.37 15.58 -9.85
N THR A 179 -41.90 16.03 -11.02
CA THR A 179 -41.53 17.45 -11.22
C THR A 179 -42.46 18.36 -12.04
N ASP A 180 -43.65 17.91 -12.46
CA ASP A 180 -44.56 18.76 -13.29
C ASP A 180 -45.67 19.47 -12.50
N SER A 181 -45.64 19.45 -11.17
CA SER A 181 -46.66 20.12 -10.33
C SER A 181 -46.24 21.49 -9.81
N CYS A 182 -45.79 22.41 -10.66
CA CYS A 182 -45.82 23.86 -10.39
C CYS A 182 -45.51 24.68 -11.65
N GLN A 183 -46.52 25.01 -12.44
CA GLN A 183 -46.80 26.37 -12.94
C GLN A 183 -48.03 26.36 -13.86
N GLU A 184 -49.14 26.94 -13.37
CA GLU A 184 -50.28 27.43 -14.16
C GLU A 184 -49.90 28.71 -14.93
#